data_AF-A0A163GTV7-F1
#
_entry.id   AF-A0A163GTV7-F1
#
_cell.length_a   1.000
_cell.length_b   1.000
_cell.length_c   1.000
_cell.angle_alpha   90.00
_cell.angle_beta   90.00
_cell.angle_gamma   90.00
#
_symmetry.space_group_name_H-M   'P 1'
#
loop_
_entity.id
_entity.type
_entity.pdbx_description
1 polymer ?
#
loop_
_entity_poly.entity_id
_entity_poly.type
_entity_poly.pdbx_seq_one_letter_code
_entity_poly.pdbx_strand_id
1 'polypeptide(L)'
;MSLKRIISASVITCTSLSILSGCFLEEPSIAQQEINKQTEQKMQQAAQLATQVEVPQMDASLERQNIVDRIKAFNDPSKLMWLYVISEGNIIDRVPVRGKVTNGNKRLTSTETFSKAYQGGYNNDVIVEAPDEVGVFGNAGDFIFWFDPSGEIYQTNGTYYIKPHPYKYTTAGITTDIDEQEVAKIPEYKKQIQKHLSSLKKAHKGNAVKNKIEVERTDNFESEPLVSN
;
A
#
# COMPACT_ATOMS: atom_id res chain seq x y z
N MET A 1 32.87 32.05 -78.46
CA MET A 1 31.50 32.42 -78.86
C MET A 1 30.73 31.10 -79.02
N SER A 2 29.64 30.77 -78.34
CA SER A 2 28.60 31.55 -77.67
C SER A 2 28.04 30.71 -76.50
N LEU A 3 27.83 31.38 -75.36
CA LEU A 3 26.97 30.97 -74.25
C LEU A 3 25.50 30.88 -74.70
N LYS A 4 24.70 30.01 -74.04
CA LYS A 4 23.36 30.31 -73.44
C LYS A 4 22.76 29.00 -72.87
N ARG A 5 22.70 28.86 -71.55
CA ARG A 5 21.56 29.09 -70.61
C ARG A 5 20.56 27.92 -70.57
N ILE A 6 20.61 27.08 -69.54
CA ILE A 6 19.74 27.05 -68.32
C ILE A 6 18.30 26.62 -68.64
N ILE A 7 17.92 25.38 -68.26
CA ILE A 7 16.62 25.07 -67.66
C ILE A 7 16.86 24.10 -66.50
N SER A 8 16.36 24.51 -65.35
CA SER A 8 16.47 23.90 -64.03
C SER A 8 15.20 23.12 -63.66
N ALA A 9 15.41 21.98 -63.02
CA ALA A 9 14.64 21.37 -61.93
C ALA A 9 13.16 21.02 -62.14
N SER A 10 12.85 19.72 -62.01
CA SER A 10 11.83 19.20 -61.07
C SER A 10 11.91 17.68 -61.01
N VAL A 11 12.76 17.16 -60.11
CA VAL A 11 12.74 15.76 -59.68
C VAL A 11 12.21 15.77 -58.24
N ILE A 12 10.92 15.53 -58.10
CA ILE A 12 10.28 15.25 -56.81
C ILE A 12 10.45 13.75 -56.59
N THR A 13 11.48 13.35 -55.85
CA THR A 13 11.59 11.99 -55.32
C THR A 13 11.36 11.99 -53.82
N CYS A 14 10.30 11.30 -53.45
CA CYS A 14 9.85 10.96 -52.12
C CYS A 14 11.01 10.35 -51.29
N THR A 15 11.36 10.96 -50.16
CA THR A 15 12.11 10.29 -49.09
C THR A 15 11.53 10.71 -47.75
N SER A 16 10.56 9.94 -47.31
CA SER A 16 10.05 9.91 -45.94
C SER A 16 11.16 9.47 -44.99
N LEU A 17 11.82 10.42 -44.33
CA LEU A 17 12.76 10.15 -43.24
C LEU A 17 12.03 10.35 -41.90
N SER A 18 11.30 9.32 -41.48
CA SER A 18 10.75 9.20 -40.12
C SER A 18 11.90 8.95 -39.15
N ILE A 19 12.45 10.02 -38.55
CA ILE A 19 13.37 9.86 -37.42
C ILE A 19 12.51 9.67 -36.16
N LEU A 20 12.34 8.39 -35.82
CA LEU A 20 12.01 7.92 -34.47
C LEU A 20 13.08 8.48 -33.52
N SER A 21 12.78 9.56 -32.79
CA SER A 21 13.60 9.96 -31.65
C SER A 21 13.30 9.05 -30.47
N GLY A 22 14.21 8.09 -30.30
CA GLY A 22 14.59 7.30 -29.13
C GLY A 22 13.70 7.35 -27.89
N CYS A 23 13.14 6.19 -27.54
CA CYS A 23 13.11 5.78 -26.14
C CYS A 23 14.55 5.77 -25.63
N PHE A 24 14.93 6.76 -24.82
CA PHE A 24 16.12 6.64 -23.98
C PHE A 24 15.84 5.50 -22.98
N LEU A 25 16.39 4.32 -23.27
CA LEU A 25 16.60 3.31 -22.24
C LEU A 25 17.72 3.85 -21.36
N GLU A 26 17.35 4.36 -20.20
CA GLU A 26 18.27 4.78 -19.15
C GLU A 26 19.14 3.57 -18.80
N GLU A 27 20.46 3.65 -19.04
CA GLU A 27 21.34 2.55 -18.70
C GLU A 27 21.28 2.33 -17.18
N PRO A 28 21.12 1.07 -16.71
CA PRO A 28 21.07 0.79 -15.29
C PRO A 28 22.35 1.32 -14.63
N SER A 29 22.18 2.05 -13.53
CA SER A 29 23.29 2.60 -12.74
C SER A 29 24.30 1.50 -12.36
N ILE A 30 25.56 1.87 -12.11
CA ILE A 30 26.62 0.91 -11.72
C ILE A 30 26.19 0.05 -10.52
N ALA A 31 25.43 0.63 -9.58
CA ALA A 31 24.83 -0.10 -8.47
C ALA A 31 23.79 -1.12 -8.94
N GLN A 32 22.93 -0.76 -9.90
CA GLN A 32 21.97 -1.67 -10.50
C GLN A 32 22.65 -2.77 -11.31
N GLN A 33 23.76 -2.48 -11.99
CA GLN A 33 24.57 -3.47 -12.72
C GLN A 33 25.22 -4.48 -11.76
N GLU A 34 25.74 -4.02 -10.63
CA GLU A 34 26.33 -4.91 -9.61
C GLU A 34 25.26 -5.74 -8.89
N ILE A 35 24.08 -5.16 -8.60
CA ILE A 35 22.92 -5.91 -8.09
C ILE A 35 22.48 -6.97 -9.10
N ASN A 36 22.39 -6.63 -10.38
CA ASN A 36 22.02 -7.56 -11.44
C ASN A 36 23.06 -8.68 -11.57
N LYS A 37 24.35 -8.36 -11.51
CA LYS A 37 25.46 -9.33 -11.56
C LYS A 37 25.46 -10.25 -10.34
N GLN A 38 25.24 -9.73 -9.14
CA GLN A 38 25.13 -10.54 -7.93
C GLN A 38 23.86 -11.40 -7.92
N THR A 39 22.77 -10.88 -8.46
CA THR A 39 21.51 -11.63 -8.64
C THR A 39 21.72 -12.75 -9.66
N GLU A 40 22.37 -12.47 -10.77
CA GLU A 40 22.69 -13.45 -11.80
C GLU A 40 23.67 -14.52 -11.31
N GLN A 41 24.71 -14.13 -10.56
CA GLN A 41 25.63 -15.07 -9.91
C GLN A 41 24.90 -15.96 -8.90
N LYS A 42 24.03 -15.39 -8.04
CA LYS A 42 23.20 -16.18 -7.12
C LYS A 42 22.23 -17.09 -7.85
N MET A 43 21.65 -16.64 -8.96
CA MET A 43 20.77 -17.45 -9.80
C MET A 43 21.52 -18.59 -10.50
N GLN A 44 22.73 -18.34 -11.00
CA GLN A 44 23.58 -19.36 -11.61
C GLN A 44 24.07 -20.38 -10.57
N GLN A 45 24.43 -19.92 -9.37
CA GLN A 45 24.81 -20.80 -8.27
C GLN A 45 23.61 -21.61 -7.77
N ALA A 46 22.43 -21.01 -7.66
CA ALA A 46 21.18 -21.70 -7.35
C ALA A 46 20.80 -22.70 -8.46
N ALA A 47 21.01 -22.37 -9.73
CA ALA A 47 20.76 -23.26 -10.87
C ALA A 47 21.73 -24.46 -10.89
N GLN A 48 23.01 -24.25 -10.54
CA GLN A 48 24.01 -25.32 -10.39
C GLN A 48 23.74 -26.22 -9.17
N LEU A 49 23.14 -25.68 -8.11
CA LEU A 49 22.70 -26.47 -6.95
C LEU A 49 21.37 -27.19 -7.25
N ALA A 50 20.49 -26.58 -8.04
CA ALA A 50 19.22 -27.14 -8.51
C ALA A 50 19.38 -28.29 -9.53
N THR A 51 20.55 -28.47 -10.15
CA THR A 51 20.83 -29.65 -10.99
C THR A 51 21.30 -30.87 -10.20
N GLN A 52 21.66 -30.72 -8.92
CA GLN A 52 22.06 -31.83 -8.03
C GLN A 52 20.93 -32.36 -7.15
N VAL A 53 19.85 -31.60 -7.01
CA VAL A 53 18.62 -32.01 -6.32
C VAL A 53 17.47 -31.47 -7.15
N GLU A 54 16.57 -32.34 -7.64
CA GLU A 54 15.33 -31.88 -8.27
C GLU A 54 14.66 -30.85 -7.36
N VAL A 55 14.65 -29.58 -7.78
CA VAL A 55 13.90 -28.55 -7.06
C VAL A 55 12.46 -29.01 -7.08
N PRO A 56 11.88 -29.37 -5.92
CA PRO A 56 10.52 -29.88 -5.89
C PRO A 56 9.62 -28.80 -6.50
N GLN A 57 8.95 -29.13 -7.60
CA GLN A 57 7.90 -28.29 -8.13
C GLN A 57 6.79 -28.27 -7.08
N MET A 58 6.75 -27.23 -6.26
CA MET A 58 5.75 -27.10 -5.21
C MET A 58 4.42 -26.67 -5.84
N ASP A 59 3.57 -27.64 -6.18
CA ASP A 59 2.22 -27.38 -6.71
C ASP A 59 1.34 -26.61 -5.73
N ALA A 60 1.53 -26.82 -4.43
CA ALA A 60 0.91 -26.04 -3.36
C ALA A 60 1.80 -25.99 -2.10
N SER A 61 2.02 -24.79 -1.56
CA SER A 61 2.70 -24.59 -0.28
C SER A 61 1.67 -24.26 0.79
N LEU A 62 1.61 -25.06 1.86
CA LEU A 62 0.77 -24.77 3.03
C LEU A 62 1.10 -23.41 3.66
N GLU A 63 2.37 -23.00 3.63
CA GLU A 63 2.77 -21.69 4.13
C GLU A 63 2.20 -20.55 3.28
N ARG A 64 2.29 -20.67 1.95
CA ARG A 64 1.66 -19.71 1.02
C ARG A 64 0.15 -19.65 1.25
N GLN A 65 -0.48 -20.81 1.43
CA GLN A 65 -1.91 -20.90 1.72
C GLN A 65 -2.26 -20.20 3.04
N ASN A 66 -1.50 -20.44 4.11
CA ASN A 66 -1.70 -19.79 5.40
C ASN A 66 -1.54 -18.26 5.31
N ILE A 67 -0.57 -17.76 4.53
CA ILE A 67 -0.40 -16.32 4.28
C ILE A 67 -1.60 -15.75 3.53
N VAL A 68 -2.05 -16.42 2.46
CA VAL A 68 -3.23 -16.02 1.69
C VAL A 68 -4.48 -15.99 2.56
N ASP A 69 -4.69 -17.03 3.36
CA ASP A 69 -5.84 -17.12 4.26
C ASP A 69 -5.79 -16.07 5.34
N ARG A 70 -4.60 -15.78 5.89
CA ARG A 70 -4.40 -14.66 6.82
C ARG A 70 -4.75 -13.32 6.16
N ILE A 71 -4.25 -13.04 4.95
CA ILE A 71 -4.53 -11.79 4.24
C ILE A 71 -6.05 -11.63 4.04
N LYS A 72 -6.73 -12.67 3.52
CA LYS A 72 -8.18 -12.66 3.35
C LYS A 72 -8.91 -12.45 4.67
N ALA A 73 -8.51 -13.17 5.70
CA ALA A 73 -9.13 -13.14 7.02
C ALA A 73 -8.95 -11.80 7.74
N PHE A 74 -7.88 -11.04 7.48
CA PHE A 74 -7.63 -9.73 8.12
C PHE A 74 -8.03 -8.54 7.25
N ASN A 75 -8.36 -8.75 5.97
CA ASN A 75 -8.85 -7.71 5.07
C ASN A 75 -10.38 -7.61 5.00
N ASP A 76 -11.13 -8.46 5.71
CA ASP A 76 -12.58 -8.32 5.84
C ASP A 76 -12.93 -7.20 6.86
N PRO A 77 -13.48 -6.05 6.41
CA PRO A 77 -13.82 -4.94 7.30
C PRO A 77 -15.04 -5.20 8.19
N SER A 78 -15.80 -6.26 7.91
CA SER A 78 -16.99 -6.68 8.66
C SER A 78 -16.71 -7.75 9.70
N LYS A 79 -15.48 -8.27 9.73
CA LYS A 79 -15.07 -9.31 10.67
C LYS A 79 -15.17 -8.81 12.11
N LEU A 80 -15.65 -9.67 12.99
CA LEU A 80 -15.65 -9.44 14.43
C LEU A 80 -14.60 -10.35 15.09
N MET A 81 -13.79 -9.77 15.95
CA MET A 81 -12.78 -10.47 16.76
C MET A 81 -12.82 -9.95 18.19
N TRP A 82 -12.13 -10.63 19.11
CA TRP A 82 -11.98 -10.22 20.49
C TRP A 82 -10.50 -10.05 20.81
N LEU A 83 -10.16 -8.87 21.31
CA LEU A 83 -8.83 -8.48 21.73
C LEU A 83 -8.74 -8.56 23.25
N TYR A 84 -7.78 -9.31 23.74
CA TYR A 84 -7.43 -9.42 25.15
C TYR A 84 -6.23 -8.53 25.40
N VAL A 85 -6.40 -7.52 26.25
CA VAL A 85 -5.34 -6.58 26.60
C VAL A 85 -4.60 -7.13 27.82
N ILE A 86 -3.28 -7.19 27.71
CA ILE A 86 -2.39 -7.79 28.72
C ILE A 86 -1.47 -6.69 29.25
N SER A 87 -1.47 -6.53 30.57
CA SER A 87 -0.58 -5.63 31.30
C SER A 87 0.09 -6.39 32.45
N GLU A 88 1.41 -6.29 32.55
CA GLU A 88 2.19 -6.94 33.63
C GLU A 88 1.90 -8.45 33.77
N GLY A 89 1.70 -9.13 32.63
CA GLY A 89 1.38 -10.56 32.58
C GLY A 89 -0.09 -10.91 32.88
N ASN A 90 -0.91 -9.92 33.23
CA ASN A 90 -2.32 -10.10 33.57
C ASN A 90 -3.24 -9.62 32.46
N ILE A 91 -4.33 -10.34 32.21
CA ILE A 91 -5.36 -9.87 31.29
C ILE A 91 -6.22 -8.84 32.02
N ILE A 92 -6.19 -7.61 31.54
CA ILE A 92 -6.89 -6.48 32.16
C ILE A 92 -8.24 -6.20 31.51
N ASP A 93 -8.40 -6.58 30.24
CA ASP A 93 -9.64 -6.34 29.50
C ASP A 93 -9.80 -7.30 28.32
N ARG A 94 -11.06 -7.45 27.88
CA ARG A 94 -11.43 -8.10 26.62
C ARG A 94 -12.43 -7.23 25.88
N VAL A 95 -12.03 -6.74 24.71
CA VAL A 95 -12.83 -5.83 23.89
C VAL A 95 -13.19 -6.43 22.53
N PRO A 96 -14.39 -6.14 21.99
CA PRO A 96 -14.73 -6.51 20.62
C PRO A 96 -14.01 -5.60 19.61
N VAL A 97 -13.53 -6.18 18.52
CA VAL A 97 -12.79 -5.51 17.46
C VAL A 97 -13.47 -5.75 16.11
N ARG A 98 -13.69 -4.67 15.36
CA ARG A 98 -14.12 -4.70 13.98
C ARG A 98 -12.91 -4.72 13.04
N GLY A 99 -12.89 -5.69 12.13
CA GLY A 99 -11.86 -5.83 11.11
C GLY A 99 -10.57 -6.41 11.69
N LYS A 100 -9.56 -5.55 11.89
CA LYS A 100 -8.21 -5.94 12.34
C LYS A 100 -7.64 -4.95 13.34
N VAL A 101 -6.69 -5.44 14.13
CA VAL A 101 -5.76 -4.61 14.90
C VAL A 101 -4.60 -4.22 13.99
N THR A 102 -4.20 -2.95 14.04
CA THR A 102 -3.12 -2.39 13.22
C THR A 102 -2.04 -1.82 14.13
N ASN A 103 -0.78 -2.02 13.77
CA ASN A 103 0.34 -1.39 14.47
C ASN A 103 0.46 0.08 13.99
N GLY A 104 0.77 1.00 14.91
CA GLY A 104 0.89 2.43 14.62
C GLY A 104 1.91 2.77 13.54
N ASN A 105 2.89 1.89 13.30
CA ASN A 105 3.96 2.08 12.32
C ASN A 105 3.60 1.62 10.91
N LYS A 106 2.35 1.20 10.69
CA LYS A 106 1.87 0.84 9.35
C LYS A 106 1.46 2.11 8.61
N ARG A 107 2.18 2.38 7.53
CA ARG A 107 1.90 3.45 6.56
C ARG A 107 1.18 2.89 5.32
N LEU A 108 0.40 3.74 4.66
CA LEU A 108 -0.18 3.48 3.33
C LEU A 108 0.85 3.74 2.23
N THR A 109 1.78 4.65 2.45
CA THR A 109 2.85 5.01 1.51
C THR A 109 4.21 4.45 1.92
N SER A 110 5.18 4.50 1.01
CA SER A 110 6.57 4.15 1.29
C SER A 110 7.14 5.04 2.40
N THR A 111 7.94 4.46 3.30
CA THR A 111 8.69 5.22 4.32
C THR A 111 9.89 5.97 3.73
N GLU A 112 10.24 5.68 2.48
CA GLU A 112 11.42 6.20 1.79
C GLU A 112 11.02 6.82 0.44
N THR A 113 11.73 7.88 0.07
CA THR A 113 11.63 8.52 -1.24
C THR A 113 13.01 8.85 -1.80
N PHE A 114 13.10 9.04 -3.10
CA PHE A 114 14.31 9.52 -3.75
C PHE A 114 14.37 11.04 -3.68
N SER A 115 15.51 11.56 -3.25
CA SER A 115 15.81 13.00 -3.26
C SER A 115 17.14 13.25 -3.95
N LYS A 116 17.27 14.42 -4.59
CA LYS A 116 18.53 14.84 -5.20
C LYS A 116 19.36 15.54 -4.13
N ALA A 117 20.46 14.91 -3.71
CA ALA A 117 21.45 15.58 -2.88
C ALA A 117 22.45 16.31 -3.79
N TYR A 118 22.61 17.60 -3.55
CA TYR A 118 23.67 18.38 -4.19
C TYR A 118 24.95 18.22 -3.37
N GLN A 119 25.88 17.40 -3.85
CA GLN A 119 27.22 17.25 -3.28
C GLN A 119 28.26 17.62 -4.34
N GLY A 120 28.85 18.80 -4.20
CA GLY A 120 30.05 19.19 -4.94
C GLY A 120 29.93 19.20 -6.47
N GLY A 121 28.75 19.52 -7.04
CA GLY A 121 28.55 19.65 -8.48
C GLY A 121 27.98 18.42 -9.20
N TYR A 122 27.77 17.31 -8.48
CA TYR A 122 27.09 16.12 -9.00
C TYR A 122 25.72 15.96 -8.33
N ASN A 123 24.70 15.65 -9.13
CA ASN A 123 23.38 15.26 -8.63
C ASN A 123 23.40 13.76 -8.39
N ASN A 124 23.48 13.35 -7.13
CA ASN A 124 23.32 11.95 -6.76
C ASN A 124 21.91 11.74 -6.21
N ASP A 125 21.27 10.65 -6.63
CA ASP A 125 20.04 10.19 -6.01
C ASP A 125 20.38 9.59 -4.65
N VAL A 126 19.78 10.15 -3.60
CA VAL A 126 19.88 9.64 -2.24
C VAL A 126 18.51 9.18 -1.78
N ILE A 127 18.50 8.09 -1.02
CA ILE A 127 17.29 7.61 -0.34
C ILE A 127 17.15 8.43 0.94
N VAL A 128 16.02 9.10 1.09
CA VAL A 128 15.69 9.88 2.29
C VAL A 128 14.36 9.42 2.86
N GLU A 129 14.14 9.68 4.15
CA GLU A 129 12.86 9.39 4.78
C GLU A 129 11.74 10.24 4.14
N ALA A 130 10.63 9.59 3.81
CA ALA A 130 9.41 10.25 3.37
C ALA A 130 8.52 10.58 4.57
N PRO A 131 7.85 11.76 4.58
CA PRO A 131 6.83 12.05 5.57
C PRO A 131 5.66 11.06 5.45
N ASP A 132 4.98 10.79 6.56
CA ASP A 132 3.77 9.98 6.58
C ASP A 132 2.57 10.72 5.97
N GLU A 133 1.39 10.09 5.98
CA GLU A 133 0.16 10.63 5.42
C GLU A 133 -0.36 11.88 6.13
N VAL A 134 0.20 12.21 7.30
CA VAL A 134 -0.11 13.40 8.09
C VAL A 134 1.05 14.42 8.13
N GLY A 135 2.12 14.18 7.37
CA GLY A 135 3.25 15.10 7.22
C GLY A 135 4.34 14.98 8.29
N VAL A 136 4.34 13.90 9.08
CA VAL A 136 5.29 13.67 10.17
C VAL A 136 6.39 12.71 9.71
N PHE A 137 7.63 13.03 10.10
CA PHE A 137 8.79 12.16 9.92
C PHE A 137 9.01 11.31 11.17
N GLY A 138 9.55 10.10 10.98
CA GLY A 138 9.85 9.17 12.04
C GLY A 138 8.75 8.14 12.31
N ASN A 139 8.98 7.33 13.34
CA ASN A 139 8.11 6.24 13.74
C ASN A 139 7.06 6.76 14.74
N ALA A 140 5.79 6.36 14.61
CA ALA A 140 4.70 6.84 15.45
C ALA A 140 4.75 6.31 16.90
N GLY A 141 5.67 5.38 17.17
CA GLY A 141 5.85 4.71 18.45
C GLY A 141 5.29 3.28 18.43
N ASP A 142 5.66 2.48 19.42
CA ASP A 142 5.20 1.11 19.56
C ASP A 142 3.82 1.07 20.23
N PHE A 143 2.79 1.18 19.40
CA PHE A 143 1.40 0.98 19.82
C PHE A 143 0.60 0.22 18.76
N ILE A 144 -0.56 -0.27 19.18
CA ILE A 144 -1.59 -0.79 18.31
C ILE A 144 -2.85 0.07 18.40
N PHE A 145 -3.61 0.09 17.32
CA PHE A 145 -4.93 0.69 17.28
C PHE A 145 -5.92 -0.23 16.58
N TRP A 146 -7.20 -0.07 16.92
CA TRP A 146 -8.30 -0.80 16.32
C TRP A 146 -9.59 0.01 16.37
N PHE A 147 -10.60 -0.49 15.68
CA PHE A 147 -11.95 0.05 15.76
C PHE A 147 -12.86 -0.94 16.47
N ASP A 148 -13.74 -0.45 17.32
CA ASP A 148 -14.79 -1.26 17.91
C ASP A 148 -15.93 -1.53 16.87
N PRO A 149 -16.96 -2.30 17.24
CA PRO A 149 -18.13 -2.53 16.38
C PRO A 149 -18.87 -1.25 15.97
N SER A 150 -18.83 -0.19 16.79
CA SER A 150 -19.51 1.08 16.52
C SER A 150 -18.70 2.00 15.59
N GLY A 151 -17.40 1.74 15.44
CA GLY A 151 -16.45 2.51 14.63
C GLY A 151 -15.65 3.56 15.40
N GLU A 152 -15.67 3.52 16.73
CA GLU A 152 -14.79 4.29 17.59
C GLU A 152 -13.37 3.71 17.57
N ILE A 153 -12.37 4.59 17.60
CA ILE A 153 -10.95 4.22 17.59
C ILE A 153 -10.44 4.04 19.01
N TYR A 154 -9.68 2.97 19.22
CA TYR A 154 -8.99 2.68 20.46
C TYR A 154 -7.51 2.43 20.18
N GLN A 155 -6.65 2.73 21.14
CA GLN A 155 -5.21 2.53 21.05
C GLN A 155 -4.60 2.07 22.37
N THR A 156 -3.56 1.25 22.29
CA THR A 156 -2.77 0.85 23.46
C THR A 156 -1.33 0.52 23.05
N ASN A 157 -0.38 0.73 23.97
CA ASN A 157 0.99 0.24 23.86
C ASN A 157 1.21 -1.09 24.63
N GLY A 158 0.13 -1.70 25.15
CA GLY A 158 0.18 -2.95 25.90
C GLY A 158 0.38 -4.19 25.02
N THR A 159 0.73 -5.30 25.69
CA THR A 159 0.73 -6.62 25.04
C THR A 159 -0.71 -7.06 24.79
N TYR A 160 -0.94 -7.83 23.74
CA TYR A 160 -2.29 -8.26 23.42
C TYR A 160 -2.35 -9.65 22.79
N TYR A 161 -3.54 -10.23 22.84
CA TYR A 161 -3.87 -11.45 22.13
C TYR A 161 -5.22 -11.30 21.44
N ILE A 162 -5.37 -11.85 20.23
CA ILE A 162 -6.60 -11.68 19.45
C ILE A 162 -7.15 -13.02 18.93
N LYS A 163 -8.46 -13.21 19.03
CA LYS A 163 -9.17 -14.41 18.57
C LYS A 163 -10.52 -14.09 17.94
N PRO A 164 -11.06 -14.98 17.07
CA PRO A 164 -12.38 -14.83 16.47
C PRO A 164 -13.54 -15.26 17.39
N HIS A 165 -13.27 -15.74 18.61
CA HIS A 165 -14.29 -16.16 19.58
C HIS A 165 -14.02 -15.53 20.94
N PRO A 166 -15.08 -15.17 21.70
CA PRO A 166 -14.93 -14.63 23.04
C PRO A 166 -14.73 -15.76 24.04
N TYR A 167 -13.50 -16.16 24.27
CA TYR A 167 -13.16 -17.03 25.39
C TYR A 167 -13.27 -16.29 26.73
N LYS A 168 -13.63 -17.03 27.78
CA LYS A 168 -13.53 -16.57 29.16
C LYS A 168 -12.06 -16.38 29.54
N TYR A 169 -11.80 -15.41 30.40
CA TYR A 169 -10.48 -15.12 30.89
C TYR A 169 -10.50 -14.88 32.40
N THR A 170 -9.34 -15.08 33.01
CA THR A 170 -9.04 -14.67 34.38
C THR A 170 -7.81 -13.77 34.32
N THR A 171 -7.45 -13.18 35.45
CA THR A 171 -6.21 -12.40 35.58
C THR A 171 -4.98 -13.22 35.14
N ALA A 172 -4.97 -14.53 35.38
CA ALA A 172 -3.85 -15.43 35.08
C ALA A 172 -3.82 -15.97 33.64
N GLY A 173 -4.88 -15.79 32.83
CA GLY A 173 -4.88 -16.29 31.45
C GLY A 173 -6.25 -16.49 30.81
N ILE A 174 -6.21 -16.86 29.53
CA ILE A 174 -7.38 -17.16 28.70
C ILE A 174 -7.69 -18.65 28.79
N THR A 175 -8.94 -18.99 29.05
CA THR A 175 -9.42 -20.37 29.10
C THR A 175 -9.91 -20.84 27.72
N THR A 176 -10.17 -22.13 27.56
CA THR A 176 -10.80 -22.67 26.34
C THR A 176 -12.32 -22.51 26.30
N ASP A 177 -12.92 -22.11 27.42
CA ASP A 177 -14.37 -21.98 27.54
C ASP A 177 -14.85 -20.71 26.86
N ILE A 178 -15.94 -20.82 26.10
CA ILE A 178 -16.56 -19.68 25.44
C ILE A 178 -17.41 -18.91 26.45
N ASP A 179 -17.35 -17.59 26.39
CA ASP A 179 -18.18 -16.69 27.16
C ASP A 179 -19.52 -16.47 26.46
N GLU A 180 -20.52 -17.21 26.91
CA GLU A 180 -21.88 -17.18 26.37
C GLU A 180 -22.54 -15.79 26.46
N GLN A 181 -22.17 -14.97 27.45
CA GLN A 181 -22.72 -13.62 27.60
C GLN A 181 -22.24 -12.71 26.47
N GLU A 182 -20.98 -12.85 26.04
CA GLU A 182 -20.48 -12.12 24.87
C GLU A 182 -20.98 -12.72 23.56
N VAL A 183 -21.13 -14.04 23.48
CA VAL A 183 -21.75 -14.68 22.30
C VAL A 183 -23.16 -14.14 22.05
N ALA A 184 -23.95 -13.94 23.11
CA ALA A 184 -25.29 -13.37 23.02
C ALA A 184 -25.30 -11.94 22.43
N LYS A 185 -24.21 -11.18 22.55
CA LYS A 185 -24.07 -9.81 22.02
C LYS A 185 -23.60 -9.78 20.56
N ILE A 186 -23.14 -10.89 20.00
CA ILE A 186 -22.64 -10.94 18.60
C ILE A 186 -23.65 -10.38 17.58
N PRO A 187 -24.96 -10.70 17.63
CA PRO A 187 -25.94 -10.13 16.69
C PRO A 187 -25.99 -8.60 16.76
N GLU A 188 -25.86 -8.04 17.96
CA GLU A 188 -25.83 -6.59 18.18
C GLU A 188 -24.57 -5.98 17.57
N TYR A 189 -23.38 -6.53 17.88
CA TYR A 189 -22.12 -6.07 17.31
C TYR A 189 -22.13 -6.12 15.78
N LYS A 190 -22.67 -7.20 15.18
CA LYS A 190 -22.81 -7.30 13.72
C LYS A 190 -23.71 -6.20 13.16
N LYS A 191 -24.81 -5.86 13.84
CA LYS A 191 -25.69 -4.75 13.44
C LYS A 191 -24.97 -3.41 13.52
N GLN A 192 -24.20 -3.17 14.58
CA GLN A 192 -23.39 -1.95 14.73
C GLN A 192 -22.36 -1.83 13.60
N ILE A 193 -21.62 -2.92 13.31
CA ILE A 193 -20.64 -2.99 12.21
C ILE A 193 -21.31 -2.66 10.88
N GLN A 194 -22.43 -3.31 10.55
CA GLN A 194 -23.15 -3.06 9.31
C GLN A 194 -23.64 -1.62 9.18
N LYS A 195 -24.20 -1.07 10.27
CA LYS A 195 -24.63 0.33 10.32
C LYS A 195 -23.45 1.25 10.01
N HIS A 196 -22.33 1.09 10.69
CA HIS A 196 -21.13 1.90 10.50
C HIS A 196 -20.54 1.77 9.08
N LEU A 197 -20.39 0.55 8.57
CA LEU A 197 -19.90 0.32 7.20
C LEU A 197 -20.82 0.94 6.16
N SER A 198 -22.14 0.91 6.38
CA SER A 198 -23.10 1.56 5.48
C SER A 198 -22.99 3.09 5.51
N SER A 199 -22.73 3.71 6.67
CA SER A 199 -22.52 5.16 6.75
C SER A 199 -21.21 5.58 6.08
N LEU A 200 -20.14 4.80 6.21
CA LEU A 200 -18.89 5.06 5.48
C LEU A 200 -19.09 5.01 3.97
N LYS A 201 -19.78 3.97 3.46
CA LYS A 201 -20.10 3.86 2.03
C LYS A 201 -20.90 5.06 1.52
N LYS A 202 -21.89 5.53 2.30
CA LYS A 202 -22.69 6.73 1.96
C LYS A 202 -21.82 7.98 1.95
N ALA A 203 -20.97 8.18 2.95
CA ALA A 203 -20.04 9.32 3.02
C ALA A 203 -19.07 9.34 1.83
N HIS A 204 -18.48 8.19 1.51
CA HIS A 204 -17.56 8.06 0.36
C HIS A 204 -18.26 8.37 -0.96
N LYS A 205 -19.49 7.88 -1.17
CA LYS A 205 -20.28 8.19 -2.36
C LYS A 205 -20.65 9.67 -2.44
N GLY A 206 -21.02 10.28 -1.31
CA GLY A 206 -21.30 11.72 -1.23
C GLY A 206 -20.09 12.58 -1.58
N ASN A 207 -18.92 12.23 -1.06
CA ASN A 207 -17.67 12.94 -1.35
C ASN A 207 -17.22 12.75 -2.80
N ALA A 208 -17.36 11.55 -3.38
CA ALA A 208 -17.07 11.32 -4.80
C ALA A 208 -17.96 12.19 -5.71
N VAL A 209 -19.24 12.37 -5.36
CA VAL A 209 -20.16 13.25 -6.10
C VAL A 209 -19.77 14.72 -5.95
N LYS A 210 -19.43 15.17 -4.73
CA LYS A 210 -18.96 16.56 -4.51
C LYS A 210 -17.68 16.87 -5.26
N ASN A 211 -16.68 16.00 -5.19
CA ASN A 211 -15.41 16.19 -5.89
C ASN A 211 -15.63 16.24 -7.41
N LYS A 212 -16.56 15.43 -7.95
CA LYS A 212 -16.92 15.49 -9.37
C LYS A 212 -17.57 16.83 -9.75
N ILE A 213 -18.47 17.35 -8.91
CA ILE A 213 -19.13 18.65 -9.15
C ILE A 213 -18.14 19.82 -9.03
N GLU A 214 -17.15 19.74 -8.12
CA GLU A 214 -16.11 20.76 -7.98
C GLU A 214 -15.13 20.75 -9.16
N VAL A 215 -14.72 19.58 -9.65
CA VAL A 215 -13.90 19.45 -10.87
C VAL A 215 -14.65 20.00 -12.09
N GLU A 216 -15.94 19.66 -12.25
CA GLU A 216 -16.78 20.21 -13.32
C GLU A 216 -17.03 21.73 -13.18
N ARG A 217 -16.86 22.32 -11.99
CA ARG A 217 -16.93 23.78 -11.79
C ARG A 217 -15.62 24.48 -12.09
N THR A 218 -14.48 23.89 -11.76
CA THR A 218 -13.16 24.46 -12.09
C THR A 218 -12.88 24.43 -13.59
N ASP A 219 -13.36 23.40 -14.29
CA ASP A 219 -13.21 23.29 -15.75
C ASP A 219 -14.08 24.31 -16.53
N ASN A 220 -15.11 24.87 -15.89
CA ASN A 220 -16.01 25.87 -16.49
C ASN A 220 -15.64 27.32 -16.16
N PHE A 221 -14.54 27.57 -15.43
CA PHE A 221 -14.14 28.92 -15.02
C PHE A 221 -12.93 29.49 -15.81
N GLU A 222 -12.35 28.73 -16.74
CA GLU A 222 -11.19 29.16 -17.56
C GLU A 222 -11.54 29.68 -18.97
N SER A 223 -12.71 30.31 -19.17
CA SER A 223 -13.05 30.90 -20.48
C SER A 223 -13.60 32.32 -20.43
N GLU A 224 -13.17 33.16 -19.47
CA GLU A 224 -13.34 34.61 -19.63
C GLU A 224 -12.07 35.23 -20.23
N PRO A 225 -12.10 35.75 -21.46
CA PRO A 225 -10.97 36.45 -22.03
C PRO A 225 -10.72 37.72 -21.23
N LEU A 226 -9.47 37.91 -20.79
CA LEU A 226 -8.97 39.15 -20.21
C LEU A 226 -9.28 40.31 -21.17
N VAL A 227 -10.28 41.13 -20.83
CA VAL A 227 -10.52 42.40 -21.50
C VAL A 227 -9.40 43.34 -21.09
N SER A 228 -8.46 43.57 -21.99
CA SER A 228 -7.43 44.59 -21.86
C SER A 228 -8.08 45.97 -21.93
N ASN A 229 -7.91 46.77 -20.88
CA ASN A 229 -8.10 48.23 -20.91
C ASN A 229 -6.75 48.92 -21.10
#